data_AF-D1B788-F1
#
_entry.id   AF-D1B788-F1
#
_cell.length_a   1.000
_cell.length_b   1.000
_cell.length_c   1.000
_cell.angle_alpha   90.00
_cell.angle_beta   90.00
_cell.angle_gamma   90.00
#
_symmetry.space_group_name_H-M   'P 1'
#
loop_
_entity.id
_entity.type
_entity.pdbx_description
1 polymer ?
#
loop_
_entity_poly.entity_id
_entity_poly.type
_entity_poly.pdbx_seq_one_letter_code
_entity_poly.pdbx_strand_id
1 'polypeptide(L)'
;MGRFFKLGVVLSLLVIVGSAYMALKLVFFERPEVQVPSLIGLQVTDAVARLKELGMLAKVDEVDSSQPQGVVISQWPDPGESVERGKVVILKASRGGRVVPVPDVRGLEMGEAVKRLSELGLSVSEVLKVKDPVTPAGKVIAQNPSAPANVPTTASVSLLVSHGRDGEDLVEIPDLVGQPVDQAMLMLSQMGLKAAVAARVKTQAFPEGVVVSHAPRVGAKVPPGSSVSLRVSAQGSGGGQVQEPGVVEVPAGTDNQKEVPKEAPKESPKPPVAPRAPEQVVKPEPTRPEASRPSGPVKLAKIRYQVPPLTQGMLLKIELVDQEGSRVIKEAQVKGGEYISVDAPFKGEARVAIYLGGEFVWQDRYQ
;
A
#
# COMPACT_ATOMS: atom_id res chain seq x y z
N MET A 1 -22.49 -10.11 -99.26
CA MET A 1 -22.89 -9.99 -97.85
C MET A 1 -22.29 -11.05 -96.90
N GLY A 2 -21.26 -11.83 -97.29
CA GLY A 2 -20.94 -13.09 -96.58
C GLY A 2 -19.82 -13.08 -95.53
N ARG A 3 -18.95 -12.07 -95.45
CA ARG A 3 -17.77 -12.07 -94.56
C ARG A 3 -17.93 -11.17 -93.33
N PHE A 4 -18.39 -9.94 -93.54
CA PHE A 4 -18.62 -8.99 -92.44
C PHE A 4 -19.76 -9.42 -91.50
N PHE A 5 -20.81 -10.05 -92.04
CA PHE A 5 -21.90 -10.59 -91.22
C PHE A 5 -21.45 -11.78 -90.35
N LYS A 6 -20.69 -12.73 -90.93
CA LYS A 6 -20.13 -13.87 -90.19
C LYS A 6 -19.13 -13.40 -89.12
N LEU A 7 -18.31 -12.39 -89.43
CA LEU A 7 -17.38 -11.80 -88.47
C LEU A 7 -18.11 -11.12 -87.31
N GLY A 8 -19.19 -10.39 -87.60
CA GLY A 8 -20.03 -9.77 -86.57
C GLY A 8 -20.69 -10.79 -85.64
N VAL A 9 -21.20 -11.90 -86.18
CA VAL A 9 -21.79 -12.99 -85.39
C VAL A 9 -20.74 -13.65 -84.48
N VAL A 10 -19.55 -13.94 -85.00
CA VAL A 10 -18.45 -14.51 -84.21
C VAL A 10 -18.01 -13.56 -83.10
N LEU A 11 -17.93 -12.25 -83.38
CA LEU A 11 -17.58 -11.25 -82.35
C LEU A 11 -18.63 -11.21 -81.24
N SER A 12 -19.92 -11.26 -81.58
CA SER A 12 -21.01 -11.28 -80.60
C SER A 12 -20.97 -12.52 -79.70
N LEU A 13 -20.68 -13.69 -80.29
CA LEU A 13 -20.54 -14.95 -79.56
C LEU A 13 -19.36 -14.92 -78.60
N LEU A 14 -18.23 -14.33 -79.00
CA LEU A 14 -17.07 -14.15 -78.12
C LEU A 14 -17.38 -13.21 -76.94
N VAL A 15 -18.15 -12.15 -77.16
CA VAL A 15 -18.59 -11.25 -76.08
C VAL A 15 -19.54 -11.97 -75.11
N ILE A 16 -20.46 -12.79 -75.61
CA ILE A 16 -21.39 -13.57 -74.77
C ILE A 16 -20.63 -14.62 -73.96
N VAL A 17 -19.74 -15.39 -74.59
CA VAL A 17 -18.94 -16.41 -73.89
C VAL A 17 -17.96 -15.76 -72.92
N GLY A 18 -17.33 -14.64 -73.30
CA GLY A 18 -16.43 -13.89 -72.44
C GLY A 18 -17.14 -13.28 -71.23
N SER A 19 -18.33 -12.70 -71.43
CA SER A 19 -19.15 -12.16 -70.32
C SER A 19 -19.70 -13.26 -69.43
N ALA A 20 -20.14 -14.40 -69.99
CA ALA A 20 -20.56 -15.56 -69.22
C ALA A 20 -19.42 -16.15 -68.41
N TYR A 21 -18.22 -16.27 -68.98
CA TYR A 21 -17.01 -16.71 -68.28
C TYR A 21 -16.60 -15.73 -67.18
N MET A 22 -16.65 -14.42 -67.45
CA MET A 22 -16.34 -13.37 -66.47
C MET A 22 -17.34 -13.37 -65.31
N ALA A 23 -18.63 -13.51 -65.61
CA ALA A 23 -19.68 -13.64 -64.61
C ALA A 23 -19.51 -14.93 -63.78
N LEU A 24 -19.18 -16.05 -64.42
CA LEU A 24 -18.91 -17.32 -63.75
C LEU A 24 -17.68 -17.20 -62.82
N LYS A 25 -16.61 -16.53 -63.28
CA LYS A 25 -15.39 -16.33 -62.49
C LYS A 25 -15.65 -15.45 -61.27
N LEU A 26 -16.44 -14.39 -61.40
CA LEU A 26 -16.82 -13.49 -60.31
C LEU A 26 -17.73 -14.17 -59.28
N VAL A 27 -18.66 -15.02 -59.71
CA VAL A 27 -19.60 -15.70 -58.81
C VAL A 27 -18.93 -16.85 -58.06
N PHE A 28 -18.01 -17.58 -58.69
CA PHE A 28 -17.46 -18.83 -58.13
C PHE A 28 -16.00 -18.75 -57.63
N PHE A 29 -15.16 -17.83 -58.12
CA PHE A 29 -13.70 -17.93 -57.93
C PHE A 29 -12.99 -16.68 -57.36
N GLU A 30 -13.67 -15.56 -57.12
CA GLU A 30 -13.04 -14.36 -56.52
C GLU A 30 -13.70 -13.99 -55.18
N ARG A 31 -13.61 -14.88 -54.18
CA ARG A 31 -13.91 -14.45 -52.79
C ARG A 31 -12.68 -13.73 -52.24
N PRO A 32 -12.76 -12.43 -51.95
CA PRO A 32 -11.61 -11.71 -51.40
C PRO A 32 -11.18 -12.36 -50.09
N GLU A 33 -9.88 -12.60 -49.96
CA GLU A 33 -9.29 -13.02 -48.70
C GLU A 33 -9.37 -11.87 -47.69
N VAL A 34 -9.68 -12.22 -46.45
CA VAL A 34 -9.76 -11.30 -45.32
C VAL A 34 -8.89 -11.86 -44.21
N GLN A 35 -8.12 -10.99 -43.55
CA GLN A 35 -7.35 -11.40 -42.38
C GLN A 35 -8.26 -11.59 -41.18
N VAL A 36 -8.07 -12.70 -40.47
CA VAL A 36 -8.79 -12.99 -39.24
C VAL A 36 -8.27 -12.04 -38.13
N PRO A 37 -9.14 -11.24 -37.49
CA PRO A 37 -8.73 -10.37 -36.39
C PRO A 37 -8.44 -11.18 -35.12
N SER A 38 -7.74 -10.56 -34.17
CA SER A 38 -7.64 -11.12 -32.82
C SER A 38 -8.95 -10.88 -32.07
N LEU A 39 -9.56 -11.98 -31.61
CA LEU A 39 -10.82 -12.02 -30.87
C LEU A 39 -10.64 -12.58 -29.46
N ILE A 40 -9.44 -13.08 -29.14
CA ILE A 40 -9.08 -13.61 -27.83
C ILE A 40 -9.17 -12.48 -26.80
N GLY A 41 -9.85 -12.75 -25.68
CA GLY A 41 -10.07 -11.78 -24.60
C GLY A 41 -11.29 -10.86 -24.80
N LEU A 42 -11.94 -10.89 -25.97
CA LEU A 42 -13.20 -10.17 -26.19
C LEU A 42 -14.39 -10.95 -25.63
N GLN A 43 -15.48 -10.23 -25.35
CA GLN A 43 -16.79 -10.86 -25.15
C GLN A 43 -17.24 -11.54 -26.45
N VAL A 44 -17.86 -12.72 -26.34
CA VAL A 44 -18.40 -13.46 -27.50
C VAL A 44 -19.32 -12.59 -28.35
N THR A 45 -20.14 -11.74 -27.72
CA THR A 45 -21.04 -10.81 -28.43
C THR A 45 -20.27 -9.87 -29.34
N ASP A 46 -19.17 -9.30 -28.85
CA ASP A 46 -18.35 -8.33 -29.56
C ASP A 46 -17.51 -9.02 -30.63
N ALA A 47 -17.01 -10.22 -30.33
CA ALA A 47 -16.26 -11.04 -31.26
C ALA A 47 -17.13 -11.46 -32.47
N VAL A 48 -18.36 -11.89 -32.21
CA VAL A 48 -19.33 -12.25 -33.26
C VAL A 48 -19.70 -11.02 -34.09
N ALA A 49 -19.91 -9.86 -33.46
CA ALA A 49 -20.19 -8.61 -34.17
C ALA A 49 -19.04 -8.24 -35.13
N ARG A 50 -17.79 -8.33 -34.66
CA ARG A 50 -16.61 -8.02 -35.44
C ARG A 50 -16.37 -9.00 -36.60
N LEU A 51 -16.64 -10.28 -36.39
CA LEU A 51 -16.62 -11.28 -37.47
C LEU A 51 -17.69 -10.98 -38.54
N LYS A 52 -18.89 -10.58 -38.11
CA LYS A 52 -19.99 -10.24 -39.02
C LYS A 52 -19.67 -9.03 -39.89
N GLU A 53 -19.03 -7.99 -39.34
CA GLU A 53 -18.57 -6.81 -40.09
C GLU A 53 -17.59 -7.17 -41.21
N LEU A 54 -16.79 -8.22 -41.00
CA LEU A 54 -15.84 -8.75 -41.98
C LEU A 54 -16.46 -9.78 -42.94
N GLY A 55 -17.76 -10.04 -42.83
CA GLY A 55 -18.46 -11.03 -43.63
C GLY A 55 -18.06 -12.47 -43.32
N MET A 56 -17.59 -12.73 -42.10
CA MET A 56 -17.26 -14.06 -41.59
C MET A 56 -18.39 -14.61 -40.73
N LEU A 57 -18.44 -15.94 -40.62
CA LEU A 57 -19.38 -16.64 -39.75
C LEU A 57 -18.68 -17.04 -38.45
N ALA A 58 -19.41 -17.07 -37.35
CA ALA A 58 -18.87 -17.50 -36.06
C ALA A 58 -19.53 -18.82 -35.63
N LYS A 59 -18.73 -19.76 -35.14
CA LYS A 59 -19.20 -20.91 -34.36
C LYS A 59 -18.65 -20.78 -32.95
N VAL A 60 -19.51 -20.80 -31.95
CA VAL A 60 -19.11 -20.65 -30.55
C VAL A 60 -19.26 -21.99 -29.84
N ASP A 61 -18.17 -22.49 -29.27
CA ASP A 61 -18.16 -23.67 -28.41
C ASP A 61 -17.79 -23.23 -26.98
N GLU A 62 -18.61 -23.59 -26.00
CA GLU A 62 -18.37 -23.22 -24.61
C GLU A 62 -17.53 -24.28 -23.88
N VAL A 63 -16.48 -23.85 -23.18
CA VAL A 63 -15.55 -24.73 -22.47
C VAL A 63 -15.28 -24.24 -21.05
N ASP A 64 -14.98 -25.17 -20.14
CA ASP A 64 -14.64 -24.80 -18.77
C ASP A 64 -13.28 -24.08 -18.75
N SER A 65 -13.23 -22.93 -18.10
CA SER A 65 -12.02 -22.12 -17.97
C SER A 65 -12.14 -21.25 -16.72
N SER A 66 -11.00 -20.84 -16.14
CA SER A 66 -10.96 -19.90 -15.02
C SER A 66 -11.23 -18.45 -15.43
N GLN A 67 -11.25 -18.16 -16.73
CA GLN A 67 -11.56 -16.82 -17.25
C GLN A 67 -13.04 -16.45 -17.05
N PRO A 68 -13.39 -15.15 -17.05
CA PRO A 68 -14.78 -14.72 -16.91
C PRO A 68 -15.70 -15.37 -17.94
N GLN A 69 -16.94 -15.66 -17.54
CA GLN A 69 -17.94 -16.28 -18.42
C GLN A 69 -18.19 -15.41 -19.66
N GLY A 70 -18.27 -16.03 -20.83
CA GLY A 70 -18.55 -15.37 -22.11
C GLY A 70 -17.33 -14.78 -22.82
N VAL A 71 -16.13 -14.82 -22.20
CA VAL A 71 -14.90 -14.35 -22.82
C VAL A 71 -14.33 -15.41 -23.77
N VAL A 72 -13.91 -15.00 -24.97
CA VAL A 72 -13.23 -15.87 -25.95
C VAL A 72 -11.84 -16.22 -25.44
N ILE A 73 -11.57 -17.50 -25.18
CA ILE A 73 -10.29 -17.99 -24.68
C ILE A 73 -9.36 -18.47 -25.79
N SER A 74 -9.91 -18.88 -26.92
CA SER A 74 -9.16 -19.29 -28.09
C SER A 74 -10.02 -19.14 -29.34
N GLN A 75 -9.37 -18.93 -30.47
CA GLN A 75 -10.03 -18.90 -31.78
C GLN A 75 -9.32 -19.83 -32.74
N TRP A 76 -10.02 -20.21 -33.80
CA TRP A 76 -9.43 -20.83 -34.98
C TRP A 76 -10.23 -20.41 -36.21
N PRO A 77 -9.62 -19.97 -37.32
CA PRO A 77 -8.18 -19.84 -37.58
C PRO A 77 -7.47 -18.77 -36.72
N ASP A 78 -6.13 -18.80 -36.69
CA ASP A 78 -5.34 -17.97 -35.78
C ASP A 78 -5.37 -16.48 -36.18
N PRO A 79 -5.18 -15.54 -35.24
CA PRO A 79 -5.13 -14.12 -35.56
C PRO A 79 -4.08 -13.80 -36.63
N GLY A 80 -4.48 -13.03 -37.66
CA GLY A 80 -3.64 -12.62 -38.78
C GLY A 80 -3.63 -13.58 -39.97
N GLU A 81 -4.25 -14.76 -39.85
CA GLU A 81 -4.38 -15.70 -40.97
C GLU A 81 -5.32 -15.15 -42.06
N SER A 82 -4.95 -15.31 -43.34
CA SER A 82 -5.81 -14.92 -44.46
C SER A 82 -6.77 -16.05 -44.80
N VAL A 83 -8.07 -15.76 -44.77
CA VAL A 83 -9.12 -16.72 -45.08
C VAL A 83 -10.11 -16.15 -46.10
N GLU A 84 -10.73 -17.02 -46.90
CA GLU A 84 -11.78 -16.60 -47.82
C GLU A 84 -12.95 -15.96 -47.04
N ARG A 85 -13.50 -14.85 -47.57
CA ARG A 85 -14.71 -14.25 -47.00
C ARG A 85 -15.86 -15.27 -46.93
N GLY A 86 -16.51 -15.33 -45.78
CA GLY A 86 -17.61 -16.26 -45.49
C GLY A 86 -17.19 -17.58 -44.84
N LYS A 87 -15.89 -17.78 -44.55
CA LYS A 87 -15.44 -18.91 -43.72
C LYS A 87 -15.93 -18.76 -42.28
N VAL A 88 -16.03 -19.91 -41.60
CA VAL A 88 -16.44 -20.01 -40.20
C VAL A 88 -15.19 -19.91 -39.32
N VAL A 89 -15.21 -18.97 -38.38
CA VAL A 89 -14.25 -18.86 -37.28
C VAL A 89 -14.85 -19.54 -36.05
N ILE A 90 -14.13 -20.50 -35.50
CA ILE A 90 -14.49 -21.23 -34.29
C ILE A 90 -13.93 -20.47 -33.10
N LEU A 91 -14.81 -20.07 -32.18
CA LEU A 91 -14.48 -19.40 -30.94
C LEU A 91 -14.74 -20.36 -29.78
N LYS A 92 -13.74 -20.59 -28.94
CA LYS A 92 -13.97 -21.23 -27.64
C LYS A 92 -14.22 -20.15 -26.61
N ALA A 93 -15.39 -20.18 -25.98
CA ALA A 93 -15.78 -19.24 -24.95
C ALA A 93 -15.68 -19.87 -23.56
N SER A 94 -15.27 -19.08 -22.57
CA SER A 94 -15.24 -19.54 -21.18
C SER A 94 -16.66 -19.69 -20.63
N ARG A 95 -16.96 -20.84 -20.02
CA ARG A 95 -18.15 -21.04 -19.17
C ARG A 95 -18.05 -20.36 -17.81
N GLY A 96 -16.89 -19.77 -17.50
CA GLY A 96 -16.58 -19.27 -16.17
C GLY A 96 -16.03 -20.37 -15.26
N GLY A 97 -15.18 -19.97 -14.31
CA GLY A 97 -14.75 -20.87 -13.24
C GLY A 97 -15.88 -21.10 -12.24
N ARG A 98 -15.79 -22.15 -11.43
CA ARG A 98 -16.63 -22.26 -10.22
C ARG A 98 -16.29 -21.06 -9.33
N VAL A 99 -17.28 -20.19 -9.14
CA VAL A 99 -17.20 -19.05 -8.23
C VAL A 99 -17.99 -19.34 -6.96
N VAL A 100 -17.52 -18.79 -5.86
CA VAL A 100 -18.20 -18.82 -4.56
C VAL A 100 -18.39 -17.39 -4.06
N PRO A 101 -19.52 -17.10 -3.39
CA PRO A 101 -19.72 -15.81 -2.76
C PRO A 101 -18.76 -15.69 -1.57
N VAL A 102 -18.07 -14.55 -1.46
CA VAL A 102 -17.24 -14.22 -0.30
C VAL A 102 -18.18 -13.83 0.84
N PRO A 103 -18.16 -14.55 1.99
CA PRO A 103 -18.98 -14.22 3.14
C PRO A 103 -18.48 -12.93 3.81
N ASP A 104 -19.38 -12.23 4.50
CA ASP A 104 -19.00 -11.12 5.36
C ASP A 104 -18.43 -11.68 6.68
N VAL A 105 -17.15 -11.41 6.92
CA VAL A 105 -16.43 -11.81 8.14
C VAL A 105 -16.08 -10.62 9.03
N ARG A 106 -16.57 -9.42 8.71
CA ARG A 106 -16.36 -8.23 9.55
C ARG A 106 -17.02 -8.41 10.92
N GLY A 107 -16.35 -7.96 11.97
CA GLY A 107 -16.78 -8.09 13.37
C GLY A 107 -16.53 -9.47 14.00
N LEU A 108 -16.23 -10.49 13.19
CA LEU A 108 -15.83 -11.81 13.69
C LEU A 108 -14.42 -11.78 14.26
N GLU A 109 -14.14 -12.72 15.16
CA GLU A 109 -12.77 -13.00 15.60
C GLU A 109 -11.96 -13.56 14.43
N MET A 110 -10.66 -13.20 14.35
CA MET A 110 -9.77 -13.64 13.26
C MET A 110 -9.83 -15.16 13.03
N GLY A 111 -9.84 -15.96 14.09
CA GLY A 111 -9.92 -17.42 13.98
C GLY A 111 -11.24 -17.92 13.39
N GLU A 112 -12.36 -17.29 13.74
CA GLU A 112 -13.68 -17.62 13.21
C GLU A 112 -13.82 -17.19 11.74
N ALA A 113 -13.30 -16.01 11.40
CA ALA A 113 -13.24 -15.50 10.03
C ALA A 113 -12.46 -16.46 9.12
N VAL A 114 -11.27 -16.90 9.54
CA VAL A 114 -10.45 -17.86 8.80
C VAL A 114 -11.21 -19.17 8.58
N LYS A 115 -11.86 -19.70 9.64
CA LYS A 115 -12.65 -20.93 9.54
C LYS A 115 -13.77 -20.79 8.50
N ARG A 116 -14.56 -19.71 8.58
CA ARG A 116 -15.69 -19.47 7.67
C ARG A 116 -15.28 -19.31 6.21
N LEU A 117 -14.13 -18.69 5.96
CA LEU A 117 -13.55 -18.61 4.61
C LEU A 117 -13.08 -19.98 4.11
N SER A 118 -12.41 -20.76 4.97
CA SER A 118 -11.89 -22.08 4.61
C SER A 118 -12.99 -23.10 4.27
N GLU A 119 -14.17 -23.00 4.90
CA GLU A 119 -15.35 -23.84 4.60
C GLU A 119 -15.84 -23.66 3.15
N LEU A 120 -15.52 -22.54 2.51
CA LEU A 120 -15.86 -22.24 1.11
C LEU A 120 -14.68 -22.49 0.14
N GLY A 121 -13.57 -23.05 0.63
CA GLY A 121 -12.34 -23.24 -0.13
C GLY A 121 -11.50 -21.97 -0.31
N LEU A 122 -11.90 -20.85 0.31
CA LEU A 122 -11.17 -19.59 0.25
C LEU A 122 -10.00 -19.61 1.25
N SER A 123 -8.84 -19.14 0.79
CA SER A 123 -7.65 -19.04 1.64
C SER A 123 -7.46 -17.61 2.16
N VAL A 124 -6.80 -17.44 3.30
CA VAL A 124 -6.41 -16.10 3.78
C VAL A 124 -4.98 -15.82 3.35
N SER A 125 -4.74 -14.69 2.66
CA SER A 125 -3.42 -14.33 2.13
C SER A 125 -2.64 -13.41 3.08
N GLU A 126 -3.21 -12.25 3.38
CA GLU A 126 -2.57 -11.19 4.17
C GLU A 126 -3.47 -10.80 5.35
N VAL A 127 -2.87 -10.66 6.52
CA VAL A 127 -3.54 -10.16 7.73
C VAL A 127 -2.82 -8.93 8.22
N LEU A 128 -3.41 -7.76 7.95
CA LEU A 128 -2.92 -6.49 8.45
C LEU A 128 -3.54 -6.21 9.82
N LYS A 129 -2.73 -5.75 10.77
CA LYS A 129 -3.21 -5.33 12.09
C LYS A 129 -3.10 -3.82 12.23
N VAL A 130 -4.18 -3.17 12.62
CA VAL A 130 -4.23 -1.71 12.83
C VAL A 130 -4.83 -1.40 14.18
N LYS A 131 -4.39 -0.29 14.77
CA LYS A 131 -5.05 0.25 15.97
C LYS A 131 -6.40 0.80 15.55
N ASP A 132 -7.43 0.45 16.32
CA ASP A 132 -8.77 0.97 16.09
C ASP A 132 -9.42 1.30 17.44
N PRO A 133 -9.87 2.55 17.66
CA PRO A 133 -10.41 2.96 18.95
C PRO A 133 -11.82 2.42 19.21
N VAL A 134 -12.50 1.89 18.20
CA VAL A 134 -13.91 1.46 18.27
C VAL A 134 -14.01 -0.06 18.37
N THR A 135 -13.19 -0.77 17.60
CA THR A 135 -13.24 -2.21 17.41
C THR A 135 -12.29 -2.89 18.40
N PRO A 136 -12.78 -3.81 19.25
CA PRO A 136 -11.93 -4.58 20.16
C PRO A 136 -10.79 -5.31 19.45
N ALA A 137 -9.67 -5.49 20.16
CA ALA A 137 -8.52 -6.26 19.67
C ALA A 137 -8.94 -7.69 19.25
N GLY A 138 -8.42 -8.16 18.10
CA GLY A 138 -8.66 -9.51 17.57
C GLY A 138 -9.78 -9.62 16.54
N LYS A 139 -10.64 -8.59 16.42
CA LYS A 139 -11.76 -8.57 15.48
C LYS A 139 -11.38 -8.08 14.09
N VAL A 140 -12.00 -8.66 13.06
CA VAL A 140 -11.86 -8.21 11.67
C VAL A 140 -12.60 -6.88 11.46
N ILE A 141 -11.88 -5.85 11.03
CA ILE A 141 -12.40 -4.53 10.66
C ILE A 141 -12.87 -4.55 9.21
N ALA A 142 -12.04 -5.09 8.30
CA ALA A 142 -12.30 -5.10 6.88
C ALA A 142 -11.75 -6.37 6.22
N GLN A 143 -12.29 -6.67 5.04
CA GLN A 143 -11.85 -7.77 4.20
C GLN A 143 -11.74 -7.30 2.74
N ASN A 144 -10.88 -7.96 1.97
CA ASN A 144 -10.79 -7.75 0.54
C ASN A 144 -10.63 -9.12 -0.16
N PRO A 145 -11.52 -9.51 -1.09
CA PRO A 145 -12.68 -8.77 -1.60
C PRO A 145 -13.79 -8.53 -0.57
N SER A 146 -14.47 -7.39 -0.68
CA SER A 146 -15.61 -7.06 0.17
C SER A 146 -16.82 -7.94 -0.16
N ALA A 147 -17.53 -8.41 0.87
CA ALA A 147 -18.80 -9.11 0.66
C ALA A 147 -19.88 -8.16 0.11
N PRO A 148 -20.78 -8.61 -0.79
CA PRO A 148 -20.94 -9.96 -1.34
C PRO A 148 -20.27 -10.15 -2.72
N ALA A 149 -18.94 -10.04 -2.83
CA ALA A 149 -18.23 -10.35 -4.06
C ALA A 149 -18.28 -11.85 -4.42
N ASN A 150 -18.27 -12.18 -5.71
CA ASN A 150 -18.07 -13.56 -6.19
C ASN A 150 -16.62 -13.72 -6.66
N VAL A 151 -15.95 -14.75 -6.15
CA VAL A 151 -14.54 -15.02 -6.46
C VAL A 151 -14.35 -16.47 -6.87
N PRO A 152 -13.30 -16.81 -7.64
CA PRO A 152 -12.96 -18.21 -7.90
C PRO A 152 -12.80 -19.01 -6.61
N THR A 153 -13.15 -20.30 -6.61
CA THR A 153 -13.00 -21.19 -5.44
C THR A 153 -11.56 -21.29 -4.90
N THR A 154 -10.56 -20.89 -5.68
CA THR A 154 -9.14 -20.88 -5.29
C THR A 154 -8.63 -19.49 -4.90
N ALA A 155 -9.52 -18.51 -4.80
CA ALA A 155 -9.15 -17.14 -4.48
C ALA A 155 -8.75 -17.00 -3.01
N SER A 156 -7.94 -15.98 -2.75
CA SER A 156 -7.53 -15.59 -1.41
C SER A 156 -8.19 -14.29 -0.97
N VAL A 157 -8.46 -14.18 0.32
CA VAL A 157 -9.05 -12.99 0.97
C VAL A 157 -8.02 -12.41 1.94
N SER A 158 -7.77 -11.11 1.86
CA SER A 158 -6.98 -10.39 2.87
C SER A 158 -7.89 -9.79 3.93
N LEU A 159 -7.38 -9.74 5.17
CA LEU A 159 -8.11 -9.28 6.35
C LEU A 159 -7.37 -8.12 7.01
N LEU A 160 -8.14 -7.13 7.46
CA LEU A 160 -7.69 -6.07 8.35
C LEU A 160 -8.27 -6.37 9.73
N VAL A 161 -7.41 -6.53 10.74
CA VAL A 161 -7.77 -6.93 12.10
C VAL A 161 -7.42 -5.81 13.08
N SER A 162 -8.30 -5.56 14.03
CA SER A 162 -8.07 -4.59 15.10
C SER A 162 -7.01 -5.08 16.08
N HIS A 163 -6.12 -4.18 16.48
CA HIS A 163 -5.21 -4.32 17.60
C HIS A 163 -5.75 -3.61 18.86
N GLY A 164 -7.02 -3.20 18.85
CA GLY A 164 -7.66 -2.46 19.94
C GLY A 164 -7.22 -0.99 20.02
N ARG A 165 -7.73 -0.31 21.06
CA ARG A 165 -7.36 1.07 21.39
C ARG A 165 -6.05 1.11 22.16
N ASP A 166 -5.39 2.27 22.17
CA ASP A 166 -4.20 2.47 23.00
C ASP A 166 -4.49 2.11 24.47
N GLY A 167 -3.79 1.10 24.97
CA GLY A 167 -3.93 0.69 26.36
C GLY A 167 -4.78 -0.54 26.64
N GLU A 168 -5.53 -1.07 25.67
CA GLU A 168 -6.41 -2.24 25.87
C GLU A 168 -5.63 -3.53 26.16
N ASP A 169 -4.43 -3.66 25.61
CA ASP A 169 -3.55 -4.80 25.89
C ASP A 169 -2.63 -4.54 27.10
N LEU A 170 -2.69 -3.37 27.75
CA LEU A 170 -1.80 -3.06 28.87
C LEU A 170 -2.29 -3.73 30.15
N VAL A 171 -1.34 -4.35 30.84
CA VAL A 171 -1.52 -4.95 32.15
C VAL A 171 -1.22 -3.90 33.21
N GLU A 172 -2.12 -3.75 34.21
CA GLU A 172 -1.90 -2.86 35.34
C GLU A 172 -1.03 -3.54 36.40
N ILE A 173 0.01 -2.85 36.89
CA ILE A 173 0.90 -3.37 37.93
C ILE A 173 0.18 -3.35 39.28
N PRO A 174 -0.03 -4.53 39.92
CA PRO A 174 -0.64 -4.60 41.24
C PRO A 174 0.28 -4.01 42.32
N ASP A 175 -0.25 -3.75 43.51
CA ASP A 175 0.59 -3.38 44.65
C ASP A 175 1.37 -4.61 45.13
N LEU A 176 2.68 -4.58 44.93
CA LEU A 176 3.58 -5.66 45.35
C LEU A 176 4.28 -5.31 46.67
N VAL A 177 4.15 -4.08 47.18
CA VAL A 177 4.84 -3.66 48.40
C VAL A 177 4.28 -4.44 49.60
N GLY A 178 5.17 -4.95 50.46
CA GLY A 178 4.79 -5.76 51.62
C GLY A 178 4.49 -7.23 51.30
N GLN A 179 4.50 -7.64 50.03
CA GLN A 179 4.33 -9.05 49.65
C GLN A 179 5.67 -9.82 49.70
N PRO A 180 5.66 -11.13 50.04
CA PRO A 180 6.82 -11.99 49.87
C PRO A 180 7.29 -12.03 48.39
N VAL A 181 8.60 -11.99 48.16
CA VAL A 181 9.17 -11.93 46.80
C VAL A 181 8.70 -13.09 45.91
N ASP A 182 8.58 -14.30 46.45
CA ASP A 182 8.16 -15.48 45.69
C ASP A 182 6.69 -15.36 45.24
N GLN A 183 5.82 -14.83 46.10
CA GLN A 183 4.41 -14.59 45.78
C GLN A 183 4.27 -13.46 44.76
N ALA A 184 5.06 -12.40 44.89
CA ALA A 184 5.09 -11.29 43.93
C ALA A 184 5.56 -11.77 42.53
N MET A 185 6.61 -12.60 42.46
CA MET A 185 7.09 -13.18 41.20
C MET A 185 6.04 -14.10 40.56
N LEU A 186 5.35 -14.92 41.37
CA LEU A 186 4.29 -15.80 40.88
C LEU A 186 3.11 -15.00 40.31
N MET A 187 2.63 -13.98 41.03
CA MET A 187 1.55 -13.10 40.58
C MET A 187 1.91 -12.39 39.26
N LEU A 188 3.12 -11.84 39.17
CA LEU A 188 3.59 -11.20 37.94
C LEU A 188 3.68 -12.18 36.77
N SER A 189 4.14 -13.41 37.00
CA SER A 189 4.23 -14.43 35.95
C SER A 189 2.87 -14.88 35.42
N GLN A 190 1.85 -14.99 36.30
CA GLN A 190 0.47 -15.31 35.91
C GLN A 190 -0.14 -14.21 35.05
N MET A 191 0.28 -12.96 35.25
CA MET A 191 -0.11 -11.81 34.44
C MET A 191 0.72 -11.68 33.15
N GLY A 192 1.60 -12.64 32.86
CA GLY A 192 2.48 -12.63 31.69
C GLY A 192 3.60 -11.59 31.75
N LEU A 193 3.94 -11.09 32.94
CA LEU A 193 5.02 -10.13 33.17
C LEU A 193 6.30 -10.83 33.65
N LYS A 194 7.46 -10.25 33.35
CA LYS A 194 8.76 -10.78 33.77
C LYS A 194 9.17 -10.10 35.07
N ALA A 195 9.36 -10.87 36.15
CA ALA A 195 9.84 -10.32 37.41
C ALA A 195 11.36 -10.50 37.55
N ALA A 196 12.06 -9.48 38.06
CA ALA A 196 13.47 -9.57 38.38
C ALA A 196 13.80 -8.84 39.68
N VAL A 197 14.57 -9.48 40.57
CA VAL A 197 15.09 -8.81 41.78
C VAL A 197 16.28 -7.95 41.40
N ALA A 198 16.10 -6.64 41.43
CA ALA A 198 17.11 -5.67 41.01
C ALA A 198 18.07 -5.29 42.15
N ALA A 199 17.59 -5.27 43.40
CA ALA A 199 18.43 -4.94 44.55
C ALA A 199 17.85 -5.54 45.85
N ARG A 200 18.74 -5.78 46.81
CA ARG A 200 18.36 -6.07 48.20
C ARG A 200 18.70 -4.88 49.08
N VAL A 201 17.74 -4.41 49.86
CA VAL A 201 17.86 -3.21 50.70
C VAL A 201 17.78 -3.61 52.15
N LYS A 202 18.75 -3.18 52.97
CA LYS A 202 18.69 -3.37 54.43
C LYS A 202 17.68 -2.39 55.00
N THR A 203 16.60 -2.90 55.60
CA THR A 203 15.58 -2.07 56.24
C THR A 203 14.99 -2.80 57.44
N GLN A 204 14.57 -2.04 58.45
CA GLN A 204 13.81 -2.56 59.59
C GLN A 204 12.29 -2.47 59.35
N ALA A 205 11.86 -1.76 58.30
CA ALA A 205 10.45 -1.55 58.00
C ALA A 205 9.74 -2.81 57.50
N PHE A 206 10.48 -3.75 56.93
CA PHE A 206 9.94 -4.99 56.36
C PHE A 206 10.80 -6.20 56.75
N PRO A 207 10.19 -7.37 57.05
CA PRO A 207 10.92 -8.62 57.23
C PRO A 207 11.76 -9.00 56.01
N GLU A 208 12.77 -9.85 56.20
CA GLU A 208 13.59 -10.33 55.10
C GLU A 208 12.74 -11.05 54.02
N GLY A 209 13.09 -10.82 52.75
CA GLY A 209 12.41 -11.46 51.61
C GLY A 209 11.12 -10.77 51.18
N VAL A 210 10.75 -9.65 51.81
CA VAL A 210 9.57 -8.85 51.46
C VAL A 210 9.93 -7.75 50.47
N VAL A 211 9.05 -7.48 49.50
CA VAL A 211 9.23 -6.39 48.52
C VAL A 211 9.05 -5.03 49.21
N VAL A 212 10.10 -4.21 49.12
CA VAL A 212 10.16 -2.84 49.68
C VAL A 212 9.65 -1.82 48.66
N SER A 213 9.96 -2.03 47.39
CA SER A 213 9.53 -1.16 46.29
C SER A 213 9.68 -1.88 44.97
N HIS A 214 8.95 -1.44 43.95
CA HIS A 214 9.08 -1.96 42.60
C HIS A 214 8.98 -0.85 41.55
N ALA A 215 9.55 -1.10 40.38
CA ALA A 215 9.36 -0.26 39.19
C ALA A 215 8.99 -1.14 37.99
N PRO A 216 7.95 -0.80 37.21
CA PRO A 216 7.10 0.41 37.30
C PRO A 216 6.22 0.48 38.57
N ARG A 217 5.75 1.68 38.93
CA ARG A 217 4.95 1.92 40.16
C ARG A 217 3.61 1.19 40.14
N VAL A 218 3.01 0.98 41.31
CA VAL A 218 1.63 0.48 41.44
C VAL A 218 0.67 1.29 40.56
N GLY A 219 -0.25 0.61 39.88
CA GLY A 219 -1.22 1.20 38.94
C GLY A 219 -0.62 1.64 37.60
N ALA A 220 0.69 1.45 37.37
CA ALA A 220 1.26 1.69 36.05
C ALA A 220 0.73 0.65 35.04
N LYS A 221 0.40 1.10 33.83
CA LYS A 221 -0.05 0.23 32.73
C LYS A 221 1.13 -0.10 31.81
N VAL A 222 1.43 -1.39 31.64
CA VAL A 222 2.59 -1.87 30.86
C VAL A 222 2.19 -2.91 29.82
N PRO A 223 2.90 -3.01 28.69
CA PRO A 223 2.64 -4.08 27.72
C PRO A 223 2.83 -5.48 28.34
N PRO A 224 2.12 -6.51 27.84
CA PRO A 224 2.37 -7.89 28.23
C PRO A 224 3.83 -8.26 27.98
N GLY A 225 4.43 -9.06 28.85
CA GLY A 225 5.85 -9.44 28.75
C GLY A 225 6.85 -8.39 29.25
N SER A 226 6.38 -7.23 29.75
CA SER A 226 7.25 -6.21 30.35
C SER A 226 7.95 -6.69 31.61
N SER A 227 9.14 -6.13 31.87
CA SER A 227 9.93 -6.46 33.07
C SER A 227 9.60 -5.56 34.25
N VAL A 228 9.32 -6.15 35.41
CA VAL A 228 9.12 -5.49 36.69
C VAL A 228 10.32 -5.75 37.58
N SER A 229 10.98 -4.67 37.98
CA SER A 229 12.12 -4.70 38.88
C SER A 229 11.65 -4.61 40.34
N LEU A 230 12.04 -5.58 41.15
CA LEU A 230 11.70 -5.67 42.57
C LEU A 230 12.92 -5.32 43.42
N ARG A 231 12.71 -4.50 44.45
CA ARG A 231 13.68 -4.33 45.54
C ARG A 231 13.14 -5.03 46.78
N VAL A 232 13.94 -5.90 47.36
CA VAL A 232 13.52 -6.75 48.50
C VAL A 232 14.30 -6.43 49.76
N SER A 233 13.69 -6.63 50.92
CA SER A 233 14.32 -6.43 52.22
C SER A 233 15.35 -7.54 52.47
N ALA A 234 16.55 -7.17 52.93
CA ALA A 234 17.55 -8.09 53.44
C ALA A 234 17.66 -7.93 54.96
N GLN A 235 17.82 -9.05 55.69
CA GLN A 235 17.94 -9.02 57.14
C GLN A 235 19.13 -8.16 57.57
N GLY A 236 18.86 -7.17 58.42
CA GLY A 236 19.90 -6.44 59.12
C GLY A 236 20.49 -7.34 60.21
N SER A 237 21.65 -7.96 59.94
CA SER A 237 22.46 -8.53 61.01
C SER A 237 23.03 -7.37 61.84
N GLY A 238 22.59 -7.25 63.09
CA GLY A 238 22.99 -6.19 64.00
C GLY A 238 24.46 -6.31 64.41
N GLY A 239 25.21 -5.22 64.27
CA GLY A 239 26.54 -5.03 64.86
C GLY A 239 27.50 -4.25 63.95
N GLY A 240 27.65 -2.94 64.17
CA GLY A 240 28.81 -2.18 63.71
C GLY A 240 28.52 -0.92 62.89
N GLN A 241 28.49 0.21 63.61
CA GLN A 241 28.65 1.61 63.17
C GLN A 241 27.53 2.24 62.34
N VAL A 242 26.77 3.06 63.04
CA VAL A 242 26.13 4.27 62.52
C VAL A 242 27.23 5.13 61.87
N GLN A 243 27.21 5.25 60.55
CA GLN A 243 27.68 6.48 59.92
C GLN A 243 26.43 7.31 59.69
N GLU A 244 26.33 8.40 60.46
CA GLU A 244 25.38 9.47 60.20
C GLU A 244 25.48 9.89 58.72
N PRO A 245 24.38 9.94 57.96
CA PRO A 245 24.36 10.82 56.81
C PRO A 245 24.50 12.24 57.36
N GLY A 246 25.62 12.88 57.04
CA GLY A 246 25.82 14.30 57.29
C GLY A 246 24.60 15.08 56.81
N VAL A 247 24.09 15.90 57.71
CA VAL A 247 23.05 16.88 57.46
C VAL A 247 23.50 17.73 56.27
N VAL A 248 22.87 17.54 55.10
CA VAL A 248 22.91 18.57 54.06
C VAL A 248 21.88 19.60 54.49
N GLU A 249 22.36 20.58 55.25
CA GLU A 249 21.65 21.82 55.54
C GLU A 249 21.20 22.44 54.22
N VAL A 250 19.90 22.74 54.16
CA VAL A 250 19.32 23.65 53.19
C VAL A 250 19.65 25.06 53.68
N PRO A 251 20.45 25.89 52.98
CA PRO A 251 20.44 27.30 53.28
C PRO A 251 19.23 27.94 52.58
N ALA A 252 18.23 28.28 53.39
CA ALA A 252 17.35 29.40 53.09
C ALA A 252 18.21 30.67 53.05
N GLY A 253 18.24 31.34 51.90
CA GLY A 253 18.84 32.67 51.76
C GLY A 253 17.74 33.68 51.43
N THR A 254 17.36 34.51 52.40
CA THR A 254 16.67 35.78 52.15
C THR A 254 17.10 36.79 53.22
N ASP A 255 17.91 37.77 52.84
CA ASP A 255 17.75 39.22 53.10
C ASP A 255 19.02 39.94 52.57
N ASN A 256 18.92 40.69 51.47
CA ASN A 256 18.61 42.13 51.39
C ASN A 256 19.66 43.08 51.94
N GLN A 257 20.20 43.88 51.01
CA GLN A 257 20.30 45.34 51.01
C GLN A 257 20.83 45.69 49.60
N LYS A 258 20.31 46.65 48.80
CA LYS A 258 19.63 47.90 49.12
C LYS A 258 19.07 48.56 47.82
N GLU A 259 17.82 49.03 47.88
CA GLU A 259 17.18 50.24 47.27
C GLU A 259 17.12 50.46 45.72
N VAL A 260 16.04 49.99 45.04
CA VAL A 260 14.75 50.69 44.66
C VAL A 260 14.80 52.22 44.36
N PRO A 261 13.90 52.87 43.53
CA PRO A 261 13.17 52.52 42.28
C PRO A 261 13.05 53.69 41.24
N LYS A 262 12.37 53.43 40.09
CA LYS A 262 11.22 54.19 39.47
C LYS A 262 11.18 53.89 37.96
N GLU A 263 10.08 53.75 37.23
CA GLU A 263 8.62 53.82 37.40
C GLU A 263 8.05 53.34 36.03
N ALA A 264 6.89 52.67 36.01
CA ALA A 264 6.18 52.27 34.77
C ALA A 264 5.48 53.51 34.11
N PRO A 265 4.62 53.44 33.06
CA PRO A 265 4.12 52.30 32.26
C PRO A 265 3.84 52.58 30.73
N LYS A 266 3.33 51.54 30.03
CA LYS A 266 2.35 51.53 28.91
C LYS A 266 2.74 51.91 27.45
N GLU A 267 2.08 51.14 26.56
CA GLU A 267 1.48 51.49 25.24
C GLU A 267 2.22 51.16 23.92
N SER A 268 1.51 50.46 23.02
CA SER A 268 1.84 50.22 21.60
C SER A 268 1.58 51.50 20.78
N PRO A 269 2.24 51.77 19.61
CA PRO A 269 1.83 51.17 18.31
C PRO A 269 2.93 51.06 17.20
N LYS A 270 2.56 50.47 16.04
CA LYS A 270 3.22 50.44 14.70
C LYS A 270 3.48 51.87 14.10
N PRO A 271 4.02 52.02 12.85
CA PRO A 271 5.36 51.77 12.30
C PRO A 271 5.97 53.08 11.66
N PRO A 272 7.16 53.05 11.01
CA PRO A 272 7.27 53.76 9.72
C PRO A 272 8.10 52.98 8.67
N VAL A 273 7.61 52.78 7.45
CA VAL A 273 7.78 53.62 6.24
C VAL A 273 9.24 53.74 5.77
N ALA A 274 9.51 53.11 4.62
CA ALA A 274 10.72 53.20 3.82
C ALA A 274 11.03 54.65 3.38
N PRO A 275 12.27 54.97 2.99
CA PRO A 275 12.54 54.96 1.55
C PRO A 275 14.00 54.66 1.12
N ARG A 276 14.15 54.42 -0.19
CA ARG A 276 15.32 54.58 -1.09
C ARG A 276 16.33 53.42 -1.25
N ALA A 277 16.17 52.74 -2.40
CA ALA A 277 17.27 52.40 -3.33
C ALA A 277 17.86 53.72 -3.94
N PRO A 278 19.04 53.75 -4.62
CA PRO A 278 19.72 52.65 -5.33
C PRO A 278 21.26 52.60 -5.17
N GLU A 279 21.90 51.49 -5.56
CA GLU A 279 22.99 51.46 -6.56
C GLU A 279 23.66 50.07 -6.67
N GLN A 280 23.94 49.70 -7.91
CA GLN A 280 24.54 48.44 -8.35
C GLN A 280 26.05 48.47 -8.16
N VAL A 281 26.68 47.40 -7.64
CA VAL A 281 28.06 47.04 -7.99
C VAL A 281 28.21 45.51 -8.01
N VAL A 282 28.97 45.06 -9.00
CA VAL A 282 29.21 43.73 -9.55
C VAL A 282 30.22 42.90 -8.73
N LYS A 283 30.02 41.55 -8.70
CA LYS A 283 30.92 40.37 -8.50
C LYS A 283 32.37 40.58 -7.97
N PRO A 284 32.96 39.66 -7.15
CA PRO A 284 33.32 38.33 -7.65
C PRO A 284 33.21 37.15 -6.65
N GLU A 285 33.19 35.96 -7.24
CA GLU A 285 33.33 34.63 -6.64
C GLU A 285 34.74 34.39 -6.07
N PRO A 286 34.88 33.65 -4.95
CA PRO A 286 36.05 32.79 -4.81
C PRO A 286 35.74 31.40 -4.20
N THR A 287 36.21 30.39 -4.95
CA THR A 287 36.89 29.15 -4.52
C THR A 287 36.16 28.12 -3.64
N ARG A 288 35.70 27.08 -4.33
CA ARG A 288 35.48 25.72 -3.85
C ARG A 288 36.81 25.05 -3.44
N PRO A 289 36.87 24.35 -2.30
CA PRO A 289 37.78 23.23 -2.11
C PRO A 289 37.08 21.91 -2.50
N GLU A 290 37.53 21.28 -3.58
CA GLU A 290 37.54 19.81 -3.70
C GLU A 290 38.50 19.26 -2.62
N ALA A 291 38.30 18.13 -1.95
CA ALA A 291 37.46 16.98 -2.20
C ALA A 291 37.22 16.22 -0.89
N SER A 292 36.08 15.53 -0.82
CA SER A 292 35.93 14.26 -0.12
C SER A 292 34.82 13.49 -0.84
N ARG A 293 35.20 12.73 -1.88
CA ARG A 293 34.32 11.71 -2.49
C ARG A 293 34.22 10.53 -1.52
N PRO A 294 33.04 9.93 -1.41
CA PRO A 294 32.86 8.66 -2.11
C PRO A 294 31.70 8.78 -3.11
N SER A 295 32.03 8.87 -4.40
CA SER A 295 31.06 8.79 -5.49
C SER A 295 30.83 7.32 -5.84
N GLY A 296 29.87 6.68 -5.17
CA GLY A 296 29.24 5.47 -5.71
C GLY A 296 28.54 5.79 -7.05
N PRO A 297 28.24 4.78 -7.88
CA PRO A 297 27.55 4.99 -9.15
C PRO A 297 26.17 5.64 -8.89
N VAL A 298 25.94 6.82 -9.46
CA VAL A 298 24.63 7.47 -9.44
C VAL A 298 23.72 6.71 -10.40
N LYS A 299 22.68 6.06 -9.86
CA LYS A 299 21.66 5.34 -10.63
C LYS A 299 20.48 6.26 -10.91
N LEU A 300 19.69 5.96 -11.94
CA LEU A 300 18.52 6.76 -12.35
C LEU A 300 17.24 5.99 -12.08
N ALA A 301 16.39 6.53 -11.21
CA ALA A 301 15.04 6.04 -10.98
C ALA A 301 14.12 6.64 -12.05
N LYS A 302 13.59 5.79 -12.93
CA LYS A 302 12.62 6.19 -13.96
C LYS A 302 11.21 6.01 -13.41
N ILE A 303 10.60 7.12 -12.99
CA ILE A 303 9.31 7.13 -12.31
C ILE A 303 8.24 7.42 -13.34
N ARG A 304 7.29 6.49 -13.48
CA ARG A 304 6.17 6.59 -14.41
C ARG A 304 4.87 6.38 -13.65
N TYR A 305 4.03 7.40 -13.64
CA TYR A 305 2.78 7.37 -12.88
C TYR A 305 1.63 7.94 -13.73
N GLN A 306 0.55 7.17 -13.85
CA GLN A 306 -0.68 7.64 -14.45
C GLN A 306 -1.60 8.14 -13.36
N VAL A 307 -1.95 9.43 -13.41
CA VAL A 307 -2.87 10.02 -12.44
C VAL A 307 -4.25 9.39 -12.63
N PRO A 308 -4.88 8.85 -11.56
CA PRO A 308 -6.23 8.30 -11.62
C PRO A 308 -7.24 9.33 -12.17
N PRO A 309 -8.42 8.92 -12.64
CA PRO A 309 -9.45 9.87 -13.03
C PRO A 309 -9.85 10.73 -11.83
N LEU A 310 -9.53 12.03 -11.89
CA LEU A 310 -9.87 13.04 -10.88
C LEU A 310 -10.95 13.97 -11.43
N THR A 311 -11.93 14.31 -10.59
CA THR A 311 -12.96 15.30 -10.88
C THR A 311 -12.44 16.74 -10.78
N GLN A 312 -11.40 16.98 -9.99
CA GLN A 312 -10.70 18.27 -9.81
C GLN A 312 -9.19 18.06 -9.82
N GLY A 313 -8.42 19.06 -10.27
CA GLY A 313 -6.96 18.97 -10.28
C GLY A 313 -6.39 18.93 -8.87
N MET A 314 -5.51 17.96 -8.58
CA MET A 314 -4.91 17.76 -7.26
C MET A 314 -3.41 18.00 -7.29
N LEU A 315 -2.81 18.31 -6.13
CA LEU A 315 -1.37 18.48 -6.00
C LEU A 315 -0.68 17.11 -5.96
N LEU A 316 0.14 16.81 -6.96
CA LEU A 316 1.03 15.67 -6.96
C LEU A 316 2.36 16.06 -6.32
N LYS A 317 2.84 15.26 -5.37
CA LYS A 317 4.17 15.38 -4.77
C LYS A 317 4.90 14.04 -4.89
N ILE A 318 6.08 14.04 -5.47
CA ILE A 318 6.95 12.86 -5.58
C ILE A 318 8.16 13.08 -4.68
N GLU A 319 8.31 12.25 -3.67
CA GLU A 319 9.44 12.25 -2.74
C GLU A 319 10.35 11.07 -3.04
N LEU A 320 11.67 11.31 -3.02
CA LEU A 320 12.69 10.29 -3.12
C LEU A 320 13.51 10.30 -1.84
N VAL A 321 13.65 9.13 -1.23
CA VAL A 321 14.47 8.89 -0.06
C VAL A 321 15.58 7.94 -0.43
N ASP A 322 16.82 8.41 -0.40
CA ASP A 322 18.03 7.61 -0.63
C ASP A 322 19.02 7.76 0.55
N GLN A 323 20.26 7.30 0.36
CA GLN A 323 21.30 7.41 1.39
C GLN A 323 21.71 8.86 1.72
N GLU A 324 21.44 9.83 0.83
CA GLU A 324 21.72 11.25 1.06
C GLU A 324 20.58 11.96 1.80
N GLY A 325 19.40 11.34 1.88
CA GLY A 325 18.25 11.83 2.64
C GLY A 325 16.95 11.84 1.83
N SER A 326 15.93 12.55 2.33
CA SER A 326 14.65 12.74 1.64
C SER A 326 14.63 14.05 0.87
N ARG A 327 14.22 14.00 -0.41
CA ARG A 327 14.03 15.19 -1.26
C ARG A 327 12.78 15.08 -2.13
N VAL A 328 12.15 16.22 -2.38
CA VAL A 328 11.03 16.32 -3.33
C VAL A 328 11.59 16.40 -4.75
N ILE A 329 11.26 15.42 -5.57
CA ILE A 329 11.70 15.34 -6.97
C ILE A 329 10.76 16.14 -7.88
N LYS A 330 9.46 16.11 -7.59
CA LYS A 330 8.45 16.81 -8.38
C LYS A 330 7.28 17.22 -7.50
N GLU A 331 6.85 18.46 -7.65
CA GLU A 331 5.62 18.98 -7.06
C GLU A 331 4.88 19.77 -8.13
N ALA A 332 3.65 19.36 -8.47
CA ALA A 332 2.87 19.96 -9.55
C ALA A 332 1.37 19.70 -9.39
N GLN A 333 0.54 20.62 -9.90
CA GLN A 333 -0.90 20.41 -9.96
C GLN A 333 -1.25 19.61 -11.21
N VAL A 334 -1.87 18.44 -11.03
CA VAL A 334 -2.14 17.47 -12.10
C VAL A 334 -3.64 17.24 -12.30
N LYS A 335 -4.04 16.90 -13.52
CA LYS A 335 -5.41 16.55 -13.87
C LYS A 335 -5.59 15.03 -13.93
N GLY A 336 -6.84 14.58 -13.84
CA GLY A 336 -7.17 13.16 -13.99
C GLY A 336 -6.72 12.60 -15.35
N GLY A 337 -6.08 11.44 -15.34
CA GLY A 337 -5.58 10.77 -16.55
C GLY A 337 -4.26 11.30 -17.10
N GLU A 338 -3.65 12.30 -16.46
CA GLU A 338 -2.35 12.84 -16.85
C GLU A 338 -1.22 11.83 -16.60
N TYR A 339 -0.27 11.72 -17.53
CA TYR A 339 0.85 10.79 -17.41
C TYR A 339 2.12 11.53 -16.99
N ILE A 340 2.69 11.13 -15.86
CA ILE A 340 3.85 11.77 -15.25
C ILE A 340 5.06 10.86 -15.45
N SER A 341 6.11 11.40 -16.09
CA SER A 341 7.40 10.74 -16.27
C SER A 341 8.50 11.63 -15.70
N VAL A 342 9.23 11.12 -14.72
CA VAL A 342 10.31 11.85 -14.06
C VAL A 342 11.50 10.93 -13.83
N ASP A 343 12.69 11.40 -14.21
CA ASP A 343 13.93 10.69 -13.98
C ASP A 343 14.68 11.35 -12.80
N ALA A 344 14.99 10.57 -11.77
CA ALA A 344 15.62 11.07 -10.56
C ALA A 344 16.93 10.31 -10.28
N PRO A 345 18.08 11.00 -10.17
CA PRO A 345 19.31 10.34 -9.75
C PRO A 345 19.18 9.88 -8.28
N PHE A 346 19.79 8.75 -7.91
CA PHE A 346 19.87 8.27 -6.54
C PHE A 346 21.15 7.48 -6.29
N LYS A 347 21.51 7.32 -5.00
CA LYS A 347 22.67 6.52 -4.55
C LYS A 347 22.26 5.41 -3.60
N GLY A 348 22.81 4.22 -3.81
CA GLY A 348 22.48 3.04 -3.02
C GLY A 348 21.06 2.57 -3.32
N GLU A 349 20.27 2.30 -2.29
CA GLU A 349 18.84 2.01 -2.44
C GLU A 349 18.03 3.30 -2.32
N ALA A 350 17.05 3.48 -3.20
CA ALA A 350 16.10 4.59 -3.13
C ALA A 350 14.67 4.09 -2.99
N ARG A 351 13.87 4.87 -2.27
CA ARG A 351 12.42 4.72 -2.18
C ARG A 351 11.78 5.94 -2.75
N VAL A 352 10.89 5.76 -3.72
CA VAL A 352 10.10 6.85 -4.28
C VAL A 352 8.68 6.71 -3.79
N ALA A 353 8.14 7.74 -3.15
CA ALA A 353 6.76 7.83 -2.71
C ALA A 353 6.04 8.92 -3.51
N ILE A 354 4.83 8.63 -3.93
CA ILE A 354 3.95 9.58 -4.64
C ILE A 354 2.77 9.88 -3.73
N TYR A 355 2.50 11.17 -3.57
CA TYR A 355 1.36 11.71 -2.86
C TYR A 355 0.48 12.50 -3.82
N LEU A 356 -0.83 12.42 -3.63
CA LEU A 356 -1.82 13.13 -4.43
C LEU A 356 -2.82 13.82 -3.48
N GLY A 357 -2.90 15.14 -3.54
CA GLY A 357 -3.69 15.93 -2.58
C GLY A 357 -3.18 15.85 -1.13
N GLY A 358 -1.93 15.42 -0.93
CA GLY A 358 -1.35 15.17 0.39
C GLY A 358 -1.51 13.73 0.90
N GLU A 359 -2.31 12.91 0.22
CA GLU A 359 -2.52 11.49 0.55
C GLU A 359 -1.48 10.61 -0.15
N PHE A 360 -0.96 9.61 0.56
CA PHE A 360 -0.05 8.63 -0.01
C PHE A 360 -0.79 7.70 -0.97
N VAL A 361 -0.31 7.59 -2.22
CA VAL A 361 -0.98 6.79 -3.26
C VAL A 361 -0.14 5.65 -3.79
N TRP A 362 1.19 5.78 -3.81
CA TRP A 362 2.06 4.79 -4.40
C TRP A 362 3.49 4.89 -3.89
N GLN A 363 4.20 3.76 -3.85
CA GLN A 363 5.63 3.71 -3.55
C GLN A 363 6.32 2.62 -4.37
N ASP A 364 7.56 2.90 -4.75
CA ASP A 364 8.45 1.92 -5.39
C ASP A 364 9.86 1.97 -4.81
N ARG A 365 10.63 0.90 -5.02
CA ARG A 365 12.00 0.75 -4.55
C ARG A 365 12.93 0.55 -5.73
N TYR A 366 14.02 1.31 -5.74
CA TYR A 366 15.07 1.24 -6.75
C TYR A 366 16.38 0.83 -6.07
N GLN A 367 17.14 -0.09 -6.69
CA GLN A 367 18.37 -0.64 -6.14
C GLN A 367 19.60 -0.39 -6.99
#